data_AF-A0A2T6K8Q2-F1
#
_entry.id   AF-A0A2T6K8Q2-F1
#
_cell.length_a   1.000
_cell.length_b   1.000
_cell.length_c   1.000
_cell.angle_alpha   90.00
_cell.angle_beta   90.00
_cell.angle_gamma   90.00
#
_symmetry.space_group_name_H-M   'P 1'
#
loop_
_entity.id
_entity.type
_entity.pdbx_description
1 polymer ?
#
loop_
_entity_poly.entity_id
_entity_poly.type
_entity_poly.pdbx_seq_one_letter_code
_entity_poly.pdbx_strand_id
1 'polypeptide(L)'
;MLRVGIVPGDYPEPVAADWPDLLEIVRELVKPERDVQKREANRERWWIYCENWPGLYSALRLTDNAVVRSLTSSHFSCFTRATTEKVFDQTLVVWASEKSDLAPLLISRVHEIWTLVFGATLEDRSRYSINDCFQTFPFPPDLTSLRSIGETYEASRRKLATEQKVGLTKIYNRLHNPLDRKPDIVELRRLHAELDEAVLRAYGWDDLADMAQDTSEDGAAPRFLHRTDEPEFAYEERYHWPAWFRDKVLARLLELNRARAAEEVKAPQNDKMKPSALQLDQQGTLI
;
A
#
# COMPACT_ATOMS: atom_id res chain seq x y z
N MET A 1 -13.96 32.32 10.42
CA MET A 1 -14.70 32.63 11.66
C MET A 1 -15.52 31.44 12.22
N LEU A 2 -15.31 30.18 11.78
CA LEU A 2 -16.00 28.99 12.30
C LEU A 2 -15.19 28.26 13.38
N ARG A 3 -14.75 28.92 14.45
CA ARG A 3 -13.89 28.28 15.47
C ARG A 3 -14.64 27.65 16.64
N VAL A 4 -15.94 27.95 16.81
CA VAL A 4 -16.70 27.61 18.02
C VAL A 4 -17.95 26.75 17.72
N GLY A 5 -18.16 26.33 16.47
CA GLY A 5 -19.36 25.55 16.09
C GLY A 5 -20.68 26.33 16.13
N ILE A 6 -20.61 27.64 16.34
CA ILE A 6 -21.74 28.56 16.27
C ILE A 6 -21.60 29.37 14.98
N VAL A 7 -22.65 29.34 14.16
CA VAL A 7 -22.74 30.14 12.95
C VAL A 7 -23.55 31.42 13.21
N PRO A 8 -23.26 32.53 12.51
CA PRO A 8 -24.15 33.68 12.46
C PRO A 8 -25.54 33.30 11.92
N GLY A 9 -26.58 34.02 12.32
CA GLY A 9 -27.94 33.75 11.83
C GLY A 9 -28.15 34.03 10.34
N ASP A 10 -27.25 34.81 9.73
CA ASP A 10 -27.19 35.10 8.30
C ASP A 10 -26.24 34.18 7.52
N TYR A 11 -25.80 33.07 8.12
CA TYR A 11 -24.93 32.11 7.44
C TYR A 11 -25.68 31.46 6.26
N PRO A 12 -25.16 31.58 5.01
CA PRO A 12 -25.92 31.25 3.81
C PRO A 12 -25.92 29.75 3.48
N GLU A 13 -25.03 28.97 4.09
CA GLU A 13 -24.87 27.54 3.82
C GLU A 13 -25.57 26.71 4.89
N PRO A 14 -25.91 25.44 4.58
CA PRO A 14 -26.51 24.55 5.56
C PRO A 14 -25.65 24.33 6.82
N VAL A 15 -26.32 24.08 7.94
CA VAL A 15 -25.73 23.90 9.27
C VAL A 15 -26.22 22.60 9.91
N ALA A 16 -25.51 22.09 10.92
CA ALA A 16 -25.87 20.83 11.57
C ALA A 16 -27.32 20.81 12.12
N ALA A 17 -27.86 21.96 12.50
CA ALA A 17 -29.24 22.09 12.98
C ALA A 17 -30.30 21.85 11.89
N ASP A 18 -29.93 21.92 10.60
CA ASP A 18 -30.82 21.59 9.47
C ASP A 18 -31.06 20.08 9.35
N TRP A 19 -30.27 19.26 10.06
CA TRP A 19 -30.41 17.80 10.15
C TRP A 19 -30.58 17.33 11.60
N PRO A 20 -31.74 17.59 12.22
CA PRO A 20 -31.97 17.31 13.63
C PRO A 20 -31.74 15.84 13.99
N ASP A 21 -32.21 14.91 13.17
CA ASP A 21 -32.08 13.46 13.41
C ASP A 21 -30.61 13.01 13.45
N LEU A 22 -29.78 13.54 12.54
CA LEU A 22 -28.34 13.24 12.52
C LEU A 22 -27.61 13.85 13.72
N LEU A 23 -27.99 15.08 14.10
CA LEU A 23 -27.42 15.76 15.25
C LEU A 23 -27.78 15.05 16.56
N GLU A 24 -28.99 14.50 16.66
CA GLU A 24 -29.44 13.70 17.80
C GLU A 24 -28.61 12.42 17.95
N ILE A 25 -28.37 11.67 16.87
CA ILE A 25 -27.51 10.48 16.88
C ILE A 25 -26.11 10.80 17.46
N VAL A 26 -25.47 11.86 16.98
CA VAL A 26 -24.12 12.23 17.46
C VAL A 26 -24.20 12.69 18.93
N ARG A 27 -25.27 13.38 19.33
CA ARG A 27 -25.44 13.84 20.71
C ARG A 27 -25.68 12.69 21.68
N GLU A 28 -26.44 11.67 21.29
CA GLU A 28 -26.76 10.54 22.16
C GLU A 28 -25.62 9.52 22.21
N LEU A 29 -24.97 9.23 21.07
CA LEU A 29 -24.00 8.14 20.97
C LEU A 29 -22.54 8.61 21.08
N VAL A 30 -22.21 9.81 20.58
CA VAL A 30 -20.82 10.28 20.52
C VAL A 30 -20.49 11.20 21.69
N LYS A 31 -21.38 12.14 22.02
CA LYS A 31 -21.10 13.14 23.07
C LYS A 31 -20.77 12.52 24.44
N PRO A 32 -21.48 11.49 24.96
CA PRO A 32 -21.16 10.93 26.27
C PRO A 32 -19.74 10.32 26.32
N GLU A 33 -19.35 9.61 25.25
CA GLU A 33 -18.00 9.07 25.07
C GLU A 33 -16.94 10.18 24.98
N ARG A 34 -17.29 11.32 24.38
CA ARG A 34 -16.40 12.48 24.26
C ARG A 34 -16.21 13.20 25.58
N ASP A 35 -17.29 13.42 26.35
CA ASP A 35 -17.29 14.18 27.61
C ASP A 35 -16.33 13.59 28.67
N VAL A 36 -16.09 12.27 28.65
CA VAL A 36 -15.17 11.59 29.58
C VAL A 36 -13.71 11.58 29.10
N GLN A 37 -13.41 12.03 27.88
CA GLN A 37 -12.05 12.03 27.36
C GLN A 37 -11.16 13.07 28.04
N LYS A 38 -9.87 12.75 28.20
CA LYS A 38 -8.91 13.65 28.87
C LYS A 38 -8.64 14.94 28.10
N ARG A 39 -8.66 14.90 26.76
CA ARG A 39 -8.35 16.05 25.90
C ARG A 39 -9.56 16.98 25.78
N GLU A 40 -9.38 18.22 26.19
CA GLU A 40 -10.42 19.27 26.17
C GLU A 40 -11.02 19.49 24.78
N ALA A 41 -10.18 19.56 23.75
CA ALA A 41 -10.63 19.75 22.37
C ALA A 41 -11.65 18.69 21.91
N ASN A 42 -11.53 17.44 22.38
CA ASN A 42 -12.45 16.37 22.02
C ASN A 42 -13.80 16.51 22.75
N ARG A 43 -13.80 17.03 23.97
CA ARG A 43 -15.02 17.34 24.74
C ARG A 43 -15.75 18.54 24.15
N GLU A 44 -15.02 19.62 23.89
CA GLU A 44 -15.59 20.86 23.36
C GLU A 44 -16.08 20.71 21.92
N ARG A 45 -15.38 19.94 21.08
CA ARG A 45 -15.70 19.71 19.68
C ARG A 45 -16.15 18.28 19.45
N TRP A 46 -17.03 17.78 20.31
CA TRP A 46 -17.51 16.39 20.32
C TRP A 46 -18.16 15.96 18.99
N TRP A 47 -18.67 16.91 18.21
CA TRP A 47 -19.26 16.68 16.88
C TRP A 47 -18.22 16.53 15.75
N ILE A 48 -16.94 16.81 16.02
CA ILE A 48 -15.86 16.64 15.05
C ILE A 48 -15.21 15.27 15.28
N TYR A 49 -14.94 14.55 14.19
CA TYR A 49 -14.16 13.32 14.24
C TYR A 49 -12.78 13.59 14.88
N CYS A 50 -12.44 12.82 15.91
CA CYS A 50 -11.18 12.99 16.64
C CYS A 50 -9.99 12.66 15.75
N GLU A 51 -8.88 13.38 15.94
CA GLU A 51 -7.66 13.22 15.12
C GLU A 51 -7.99 13.39 13.63
N ASN A 52 -8.31 14.62 13.22
CA ASN A 52 -8.74 14.94 11.86
C ASN A 52 -7.63 14.83 10.79
N TRP A 53 -6.53 14.14 11.08
CA TRP A 53 -5.34 13.91 10.24
C TRP A 53 -5.11 15.04 9.22
N PRO A 54 -4.87 16.28 9.69
CA PRO A 54 -4.92 17.46 8.83
C PRO A 54 -3.83 17.41 7.75
N GLY A 55 -2.69 16.76 8.04
CA GLY A 55 -1.67 16.46 7.03
C GLY A 55 -2.23 15.62 5.90
N LEU A 56 -2.90 14.51 6.22
CA LEU A 56 -3.40 13.53 5.24
C LEU A 56 -4.35 14.23 4.28
N TYR A 57 -5.38 14.86 4.82
CA TYR A 57 -6.37 15.56 4.01
C TYR A 57 -5.80 16.80 3.31
N SER A 58 -4.72 17.40 3.81
CA SER A 58 -4.03 18.47 3.07
C SER A 58 -3.34 17.95 1.82
N ALA A 59 -2.71 16.77 1.87
CA ALA A 59 -2.09 16.18 0.68
C ALA A 59 -3.12 15.59 -0.29
N LEU A 60 -4.15 14.92 0.24
CA LEU A 60 -5.23 14.36 -0.59
C LEU A 60 -6.03 15.42 -1.35
N ARG A 61 -6.04 16.69 -0.89
CA ARG A 61 -6.67 17.80 -1.65
C ARG A 61 -5.99 18.10 -2.98
N LEU A 62 -4.74 17.66 -3.15
CA LEU A 62 -3.97 17.89 -4.36
C LEU A 62 -4.14 16.74 -5.36
N THR A 63 -4.90 15.70 -5.02
CA THR A 63 -5.02 14.49 -5.82
C THR A 63 -6.46 14.00 -5.90
N ASP A 64 -6.87 13.49 -7.07
CA ASP A 64 -8.21 12.89 -7.22
C ASP A 64 -8.25 11.44 -6.70
N ASN A 65 -7.09 10.80 -6.68
CA ASN A 65 -6.92 9.43 -6.23
C ASN A 65 -5.71 9.29 -5.31
N ALA A 66 -5.76 8.28 -4.46
CA ALA A 66 -4.65 7.82 -3.63
C ALA A 66 -4.47 6.31 -3.80
N VAL A 67 -3.24 5.83 -3.63
CA VAL A 67 -3.00 4.40 -3.48
C VAL A 67 -3.26 4.04 -2.02
N VAL A 68 -3.98 2.97 -1.78
CA VAL A 68 -4.33 2.50 -0.43
C VAL A 68 -4.07 1.02 -0.27
N ARG A 69 -3.76 0.61 0.96
CA ARG A 69 -3.60 -0.79 1.35
C ARG A 69 -4.17 -0.98 2.74
N SER A 70 -4.80 -2.13 3.01
CA SER A 70 -5.10 -2.51 4.40
C SER A 70 -3.82 -2.63 5.21
N LEU A 71 -3.84 -2.13 6.43
CA LEU A 71 -2.72 -2.16 7.37
C LEU A 71 -2.30 -3.60 7.68
N THR A 72 -3.26 -4.49 7.91
CA THR A 72 -3.05 -5.93 8.09
C THR A 72 -3.74 -6.69 6.95
N SER A 73 -3.05 -7.64 6.32
CA SER A 73 -3.60 -8.45 5.22
C SER A 73 -2.96 -9.84 5.15
N SER A 74 -3.76 -10.85 4.82
CA SER A 74 -3.29 -12.20 4.47
C SER A 74 -2.71 -12.27 3.05
N HIS A 75 -3.00 -11.28 2.21
CA HIS A 75 -2.52 -11.18 0.82
C HIS A 75 -1.74 -9.89 0.66
N PHE A 76 -0.47 -9.97 0.30
CA PHE A 76 0.42 -8.82 0.28
C PHE A 76 0.01 -7.75 -0.73
N SER A 77 -0.26 -8.16 -1.98
CA SER A 77 -0.55 -7.31 -3.14
C SER A 77 -1.89 -6.56 -3.09
N CYS A 78 -2.50 -6.39 -1.90
CA CYS A 78 -3.81 -5.75 -1.70
C CYS A 78 -3.82 -4.22 -1.84
N PHE A 79 -2.86 -3.65 -2.58
CA PHE A 79 -2.81 -2.24 -2.92
C PHE A 79 -3.83 -1.90 -4.00
N THR A 80 -4.55 -0.80 -3.88
CA THR A 80 -5.52 -0.35 -4.89
C THR A 80 -5.63 1.17 -4.92
N ARG A 81 -6.07 1.74 -6.04
CA ARG A 81 -6.42 3.15 -6.10
C ARG A 81 -7.81 3.38 -5.51
N ALA A 82 -7.97 4.44 -4.74
CA ALA A 82 -9.24 4.90 -4.19
C ALA A 82 -9.38 6.41 -4.38
N THR A 83 -10.60 6.86 -4.65
CA THR A 83 -10.92 8.29 -4.76
C THR A 83 -10.70 9.00 -3.42
N THR A 84 -10.15 10.21 -3.46
CA THR A 84 -9.85 11.01 -2.26
C THR A 84 -11.08 11.61 -1.58
N GLU A 85 -12.24 11.54 -2.25
CA GLU A 85 -13.56 11.87 -1.68
C GLU A 85 -14.01 10.92 -0.55
N LYS A 86 -13.36 9.75 -0.41
CA LYS A 86 -13.67 8.79 0.65
C LYS A 86 -13.01 9.18 1.97
N VAL A 87 -13.65 8.78 3.07
CA VAL A 87 -13.02 8.81 4.40
C VAL A 87 -12.20 7.53 4.57
N PHE A 88 -10.92 7.69 4.89
CA PHE A 88 -10.01 6.57 5.12
C PHE A 88 -9.98 6.22 6.60
N ASP A 89 -10.18 4.94 6.91
CA ASP A 89 -10.07 4.42 8.27
C ASP A 89 -8.59 4.26 8.69
N GLN A 90 -8.32 4.30 9.99
CA GLN A 90 -6.98 4.12 10.57
C GLN A 90 -6.33 2.76 10.24
N THR A 91 -7.12 1.77 9.80
CA THR A 91 -6.62 0.47 9.35
C THR A 91 -6.27 0.46 7.86
N LEU A 92 -6.27 1.61 7.18
CA LEU A 92 -5.72 1.79 5.84
C LEU A 92 -4.42 2.60 5.90
N VAL A 93 -3.43 2.17 5.12
CA VAL A 93 -2.25 2.97 4.79
C VAL A 93 -2.54 3.70 3.50
N VAL A 94 -2.26 5.01 3.44
CA VAL A 94 -2.61 5.89 2.33
C VAL A 94 -1.35 6.55 1.76
N TRP A 95 -1.19 6.43 0.45
CA TRP A 95 -0.18 7.12 -0.34
C TRP A 95 -0.89 8.22 -1.13
N ALA A 96 -0.69 9.48 -0.75
CA ALA A 96 -1.22 10.64 -1.46
C ALA A 96 -0.38 10.93 -2.71
N SER A 97 -0.45 10.04 -3.69
CA SER A 97 0.29 10.11 -4.95
C SER A 97 -0.61 9.73 -6.13
N GLU A 98 -0.58 10.58 -7.17
CA GLU A 98 -1.26 10.30 -8.43
C GLU A 98 -0.43 9.47 -9.41
N LYS A 99 0.87 9.29 -9.10
CA LYS A 99 1.79 8.62 -10.00
C LYS A 99 1.36 7.17 -10.20
N SER A 100 1.06 6.80 -11.45
CA SER A 100 0.61 5.45 -11.81
C SER A 100 1.72 4.40 -11.75
N ASP A 101 2.97 4.83 -11.56
CA ASP A 101 4.16 4.00 -11.51
C ASP A 101 4.53 3.52 -10.09
N LEU A 102 3.99 4.13 -9.04
CA LEU A 102 4.24 3.72 -7.65
C LEU A 102 3.49 2.43 -7.27
N ALA A 103 2.19 2.37 -7.59
CA ALA A 103 1.35 1.22 -7.29
C ALA A 103 1.91 -0.12 -7.82
N PRO A 104 2.37 -0.24 -9.09
CA PRO A 104 2.91 -1.50 -9.59
C PRO A 104 4.15 -1.95 -8.80
N LEU A 105 5.07 -1.03 -8.45
CA LEU A 105 6.21 -1.38 -7.60
C LEU A 105 5.74 -1.96 -6.26
N LEU A 106 4.80 -1.30 -5.59
CA LEU A 106 4.30 -1.74 -4.28
C LEU A 106 3.55 -3.09 -4.33
N ILE A 107 2.94 -3.42 -5.47
CA ILE A 107 2.24 -4.69 -5.71
C ILE A 107 3.22 -5.85 -5.94
N SER A 108 4.42 -5.56 -6.45
CA SER A 108 5.40 -6.55 -6.89
C SER A 108 5.88 -7.49 -5.78
N ARG A 109 6.34 -8.68 -6.20
CA ARG A 109 7.00 -9.65 -5.33
C ARG A 109 8.32 -9.13 -4.75
N VAL A 110 8.98 -8.20 -5.43
CA VAL A 110 10.19 -7.53 -4.92
C VAL A 110 9.87 -6.73 -3.66
N HIS A 111 8.77 -5.97 -3.67
CA HIS A 111 8.31 -5.22 -2.50
C HIS A 111 7.73 -6.14 -1.40
N GLU A 112 7.12 -7.25 -1.80
CA GLU A 112 6.65 -8.31 -0.90
C GLU A 112 7.79 -8.90 -0.07
N ILE A 113 8.88 -9.30 -0.73
CA ILE A 113 10.08 -9.87 -0.08
C ILE A 113 10.62 -8.91 0.98
N TRP A 114 10.79 -7.63 0.65
CA TRP A 114 11.24 -6.64 1.64
C TRP A 114 10.28 -6.52 2.82
N THR A 115 8.99 -6.38 2.51
CA THR A 115 7.97 -6.12 3.54
C THR A 115 7.76 -7.32 4.46
N LEU A 116 7.88 -8.55 3.98
CA LEU A 116 7.75 -9.73 4.84
C LEU A 116 8.95 -9.93 5.77
N VAL A 117 10.13 -9.44 5.39
CA VAL A 117 11.34 -9.50 6.22
C VAL A 117 11.34 -8.40 7.30
N PHE A 118 11.01 -7.16 6.92
CA PHE A 118 11.13 -6.00 7.81
C PHE A 118 9.82 -5.54 8.45
N GLY A 119 8.68 -5.98 7.91
CA GLY A 119 7.37 -5.63 8.44
C GLY A 119 7.03 -6.36 9.74
N ALA A 120 5.89 -5.99 10.32
CA ALA A 120 5.36 -6.66 11.49
C ALA A 120 4.35 -7.75 11.06
N THR A 121 3.94 -8.59 12.02
CA THR A 121 2.84 -9.53 11.83
C THR A 121 1.75 -9.33 12.89
N LEU A 122 0.53 -9.74 12.55
CA LEU A 122 -0.53 -10.01 13.51
C LEU A 122 -0.87 -11.48 13.39
N GLU A 123 -0.35 -12.28 14.31
CA GLU A 123 -0.34 -13.75 14.21
C GLU A 123 0.41 -14.18 12.93
N ASP A 124 -0.32 -14.76 11.97
CA ASP A 124 0.16 -15.23 10.67
C ASP A 124 -0.02 -14.20 9.53
N ARG A 125 -0.63 -13.04 9.80
CA ARG A 125 -0.94 -12.03 8.78
C ARG A 125 0.10 -10.92 8.75
N SER A 126 0.53 -10.53 7.55
CA SER A 126 1.43 -9.38 7.36
C SER A 126 0.78 -8.08 7.83
N ARG A 127 1.55 -7.25 8.53
CA ARG A 127 1.18 -5.88 8.94
C ARG A 127 2.20 -4.88 8.39
N TYR A 128 1.72 -3.92 7.62
CA TYR A 128 2.55 -2.95 6.92
C TYR A 128 2.90 -1.77 7.83
N SER A 129 4.16 -1.67 8.25
CA SER A 129 4.69 -0.50 8.96
C SER A 129 5.28 0.47 7.95
N ILE A 130 4.86 1.74 7.95
CA ILE A 130 5.39 2.72 6.99
C ILE A 130 6.90 2.89 7.18
N ASN A 131 7.36 2.98 8.43
CA ASN A 131 8.76 3.23 8.75
C ASN A 131 9.65 2.06 8.31
N ASP A 132 9.21 0.82 8.51
CA ASP A 132 10.04 -0.36 8.28
C ASP A 132 9.87 -0.94 6.86
N CYS A 133 8.70 -0.74 6.24
CA CYS A 133 8.39 -1.34 4.95
C CYS A 133 8.57 -0.36 3.79
N PHE A 134 8.27 0.94 3.97
CA PHE A 134 8.35 1.92 2.88
C PHE A 134 9.55 2.85 3.01
N GLN A 135 9.76 3.48 4.17
CA GLN A 135 10.81 4.49 4.34
C GLN A 135 12.23 3.93 4.24
N THR A 136 12.39 2.62 4.46
CA THR A 136 13.67 1.92 4.33
C THR A 136 13.77 1.13 3.02
N PHE A 137 12.70 1.08 2.21
CA PHE A 137 12.70 0.32 0.98
C PHE A 137 13.67 0.95 -0.03
N PRO A 138 14.65 0.20 -0.55
CA PRO A 138 15.61 0.74 -1.49
C PRO A 138 14.97 0.84 -2.89
N PHE A 139 14.15 1.86 -3.16
CA PHE A 139 13.48 2.07 -4.45
C PHE A 139 14.39 2.00 -5.68
N PRO A 140 13.92 1.54 -6.87
CA PRO A 140 14.71 1.68 -8.09
C PRO A 140 14.85 3.17 -8.49
N PRO A 141 15.87 3.52 -9.29
CA PRO A 141 16.15 4.91 -9.66
C PRO A 141 15.07 5.57 -10.52
N ASP A 142 14.34 4.79 -11.32
CA ASP A 142 13.23 5.26 -12.16
C ASP A 142 12.06 4.25 -12.10
N LEU A 143 10.83 4.77 -12.02
CA LEU A 143 9.60 3.99 -12.02
C LEU A 143 8.81 4.11 -13.32
N THR A 144 9.18 5.05 -14.21
CA THR A 144 8.39 5.41 -15.39
C THR A 144 8.07 4.20 -16.27
N SER A 145 9.01 3.25 -16.38
CA SER A 145 8.83 1.99 -17.13
C SER A 145 7.70 1.11 -16.60
N LEU A 146 7.33 1.23 -15.33
CA LEU A 146 6.29 0.43 -14.68
C LEU A 146 4.87 0.88 -15.02
N ARG A 147 4.71 2.09 -15.56
CA ARG A 147 3.40 2.70 -15.80
C ARG A 147 2.49 1.82 -16.65
N SER A 148 2.97 1.41 -17.82
CA SER A 148 2.14 0.70 -18.81
C SER A 148 1.70 -0.67 -18.30
N ILE A 149 2.61 -1.44 -17.70
CA ILE A 149 2.28 -2.74 -17.14
C ILE A 149 1.39 -2.61 -15.89
N GLY A 150 1.63 -1.59 -15.05
CA GLY A 150 0.81 -1.31 -13.88
C GLY A 150 -0.64 -0.97 -14.24
N GLU A 151 -0.85 -0.12 -15.24
CA GLU A 151 -2.18 0.23 -15.76
C GLU A 151 -2.89 -1.00 -16.34
N THR A 152 -2.17 -1.85 -17.08
CA THR A 152 -2.70 -3.09 -17.64
C THR A 152 -3.11 -4.09 -16.56
N TYR A 153 -2.24 -4.30 -15.56
CA TYR A 153 -2.51 -5.16 -14.41
C TYR A 153 -3.72 -4.66 -13.60
N GLU A 154 -3.77 -3.35 -13.29
CA GLU A 154 -4.88 -2.76 -12.54
C GLU A 154 -6.20 -2.89 -13.30
N ALA A 155 -6.20 -2.61 -14.61
CA ALA A 155 -7.39 -2.75 -15.45
C ALA A 155 -7.89 -4.20 -15.50
N SER A 156 -6.99 -5.17 -15.67
CA SER A 156 -7.33 -6.61 -15.66
C SER A 156 -7.93 -7.03 -14.31
N ARG A 157 -7.30 -6.64 -13.20
CA ARG A 157 -7.79 -6.93 -11.85
C ARG A 157 -9.15 -6.28 -11.57
N ARG A 158 -9.36 -5.05 -12.02
CA ARG A 158 -10.63 -4.30 -11.85
C ARG A 158 -11.77 -4.91 -12.68
N LYS A 159 -11.47 -5.33 -13.92
CA LYS A 159 -12.40 -6.04 -14.78
C LYS A 159 -12.88 -7.33 -14.11
N LEU A 160 -11.93 -8.14 -13.63
CA LEU A 160 -12.20 -9.38 -12.90
C LEU A 160 -13.07 -9.15 -11.66
N ALA A 161 -12.74 -8.13 -10.85
CA ALA A 161 -13.51 -7.77 -9.65
C ALA A 161 -14.97 -7.44 -9.99
N THR A 162 -15.18 -6.64 -11.04
CA THR A 162 -16.50 -6.17 -11.47
C THR A 162 -17.33 -7.29 -12.08
N GLU A 163 -16.79 -8.04 -13.04
CA GLU A 163 -17.50 -9.10 -13.76
C GLU A 163 -17.96 -10.23 -12.83
N GLN A 164 -17.18 -10.53 -11.80
CA GLN A 164 -17.46 -11.62 -10.86
C GLN A 164 -18.06 -11.15 -9.54
N LYS A 165 -18.17 -9.84 -9.32
CA LYS A 165 -18.65 -9.24 -8.07
C LYS A 165 -17.86 -9.75 -6.85
N VAL A 166 -16.54 -9.74 -6.98
CA VAL A 166 -15.61 -10.22 -5.95
C VAL A 166 -14.64 -9.13 -5.51
N GLY A 167 -14.32 -9.09 -4.22
CA GLY A 167 -13.27 -8.22 -3.68
C GLY A 167 -11.87 -8.84 -3.81
N LEU A 168 -10.83 -8.04 -3.53
CA LEU A 168 -9.42 -8.42 -3.67
C LEU A 168 -9.07 -9.75 -2.97
N THR A 169 -9.59 -10.00 -1.76
CA THR A 169 -9.32 -11.25 -1.03
C THR A 169 -9.70 -12.50 -1.84
N LYS A 170 -10.87 -12.49 -2.49
CA LYS A 170 -11.32 -13.61 -3.32
C LYS A 170 -10.47 -13.74 -4.59
N ILE A 171 -10.02 -12.61 -5.15
CA ILE A 171 -9.13 -12.59 -6.31
C ILE A 171 -7.80 -13.26 -5.96
N TYR A 172 -7.15 -12.87 -4.87
CA TYR A 172 -5.86 -13.42 -4.46
C TYR A 172 -5.96 -14.86 -3.96
N ASN A 173 -7.08 -15.26 -3.33
CA ASN A 173 -7.37 -16.68 -3.07
C ASN A 173 -7.37 -17.50 -4.37
N ARG A 174 -7.97 -16.99 -5.45
CA ARG A 174 -7.94 -17.64 -6.77
C ARG A 174 -6.54 -17.62 -7.37
N LEU A 175 -5.81 -16.51 -7.24
CA LEU A 175 -4.46 -16.36 -7.77
C LEU A 175 -3.52 -17.42 -7.19
N HIS A 176 -3.63 -17.70 -5.89
CA HIS A 176 -2.83 -18.71 -5.20
C HIS A 176 -3.38 -20.15 -5.31
N ASN A 177 -4.56 -20.36 -5.91
CA ASN A 177 -5.14 -21.70 -6.06
C ASN A 177 -4.62 -22.43 -7.32
N PRO A 178 -3.84 -23.53 -7.19
CA PRO A 178 -3.31 -24.28 -8.33
C PRO A 178 -4.38 -24.93 -9.22
N LEU A 179 -5.59 -25.14 -8.69
CA LEU A 179 -6.70 -25.74 -9.41
C LEU A 179 -7.51 -24.70 -10.22
N ASP A 180 -7.35 -23.40 -9.93
CA ASP A 180 -8.04 -22.36 -10.70
C ASP A 180 -7.23 -22.01 -11.95
N ARG A 181 -7.66 -22.58 -13.08
CA ARG A 181 -7.06 -22.42 -14.41
C ARG A 181 -7.92 -21.60 -15.37
N LYS A 182 -8.86 -20.82 -14.84
CA LYS A 182 -9.72 -19.99 -15.69
C LYS A 182 -8.86 -18.93 -16.42
N PRO A 183 -9.21 -18.54 -17.67
CA PRO A 183 -8.37 -17.65 -18.48
C PRO A 183 -8.04 -16.32 -17.80
N ASP A 184 -8.99 -15.80 -17.03
CA ASP A 184 -8.88 -14.55 -16.29
C ASP A 184 -7.78 -14.58 -15.22
N ILE A 185 -7.66 -15.66 -14.46
CA ILE A 185 -6.67 -15.80 -13.39
C ILE A 185 -5.31 -16.20 -13.93
N VAL A 186 -5.28 -16.97 -15.01
CA VAL A 186 -4.06 -17.28 -15.75
C VAL A 186 -3.45 -15.99 -16.31
N GLU A 187 -4.27 -15.13 -16.91
CA GLU A 187 -3.82 -13.83 -17.39
C GLU A 187 -3.36 -12.92 -16.25
N LEU A 188 -4.06 -12.91 -15.12
CA LEU A 188 -3.63 -12.14 -13.95
C LEU A 188 -2.27 -12.61 -13.40
N ARG A 189 -2.00 -13.93 -13.40
CA ARG A 189 -0.68 -14.48 -13.01
C ARG A 189 0.41 -14.06 -14.01
N ARG A 190 0.12 -14.13 -15.31
CA ARG A 190 1.04 -13.70 -16.38
C ARG A 190 1.40 -12.21 -16.24
N LEU A 191 0.39 -11.35 -16.09
CA LEU A 191 0.57 -9.91 -15.89
C LEU A 191 1.35 -9.60 -14.60
N HIS A 192 1.16 -10.38 -13.53
CA HIS A 192 1.94 -10.21 -12.31
C HIS A 192 3.42 -10.57 -12.53
N ALA A 193 3.71 -11.64 -13.26
CA ALA A 193 5.08 -12.02 -13.59
C ALA A 193 5.77 -10.97 -14.48
N GLU A 194 5.05 -10.43 -15.48
CA GLU A 194 5.54 -9.34 -16.34
C GLU A 194 5.78 -8.04 -15.55
N LEU A 195 4.91 -7.74 -14.58
CA LEU A 195 5.11 -6.62 -13.65
C LEU A 195 6.36 -6.83 -12.79
N ASP A 196 6.56 -8.03 -12.24
CA ASP A 196 7.75 -8.33 -11.43
C ASP A 196 9.05 -8.25 -12.25
N GLU A 197 9.03 -8.72 -13.51
CA GLU A 197 10.14 -8.57 -14.45
C GLU A 197 10.45 -7.09 -14.69
N ALA A 198 9.43 -6.27 -15.00
CA ALA A 198 9.60 -4.84 -15.22
C ALA A 198 10.21 -4.14 -14.00
N VAL A 199 9.82 -4.56 -12.78
CA VAL A 199 10.44 -4.05 -11.54
C VAL A 199 11.91 -4.46 -11.45
N LEU A 200 12.26 -5.73 -11.68
CA LEU A 200 13.66 -6.17 -11.69
C LEU A 200 14.50 -5.39 -12.72
N ARG A 201 13.96 -5.13 -13.92
CA ARG A 201 14.63 -4.31 -14.94
C ARG A 201 14.73 -2.84 -14.54
N ALA A 202 13.75 -2.28 -13.83
CA ALA A 202 13.82 -0.92 -13.30
C ALA A 202 14.97 -0.75 -12.28
N TYR A 203 15.36 -1.82 -11.58
CA TYR A 203 16.57 -1.86 -10.76
C TYR A 203 17.88 -2.00 -11.56
N GLY A 204 17.80 -2.29 -12.87
CA GLY A 204 18.94 -2.69 -13.68
C GLY A 204 19.40 -4.13 -13.41
N TRP A 205 18.52 -4.99 -12.89
CA TRP A 205 18.82 -6.38 -12.54
C TRP A 205 18.35 -7.33 -13.65
N ASP A 206 18.82 -7.10 -14.87
CA ASP A 206 18.42 -7.87 -16.05
C ASP A 206 18.66 -9.37 -15.91
N ASP A 207 19.73 -9.77 -15.23
CA ASP A 207 20.04 -11.18 -14.97
C ASP A 207 19.02 -11.86 -14.06
N LEU A 208 18.51 -11.15 -13.03
CA LEU A 208 17.41 -11.66 -12.21
C LEU A 208 16.08 -11.64 -12.98
N ALA A 209 15.86 -10.62 -13.81
CA ALA A 209 14.68 -10.52 -14.65
C ALA A 209 14.57 -11.70 -15.62
N ASP A 210 15.69 -12.06 -16.26
CA ASP A 210 15.78 -13.20 -17.17
C ASP A 210 15.56 -14.53 -16.42
N MET A 211 16.15 -14.71 -15.24
CA MET A 211 15.90 -15.89 -14.38
C MET A 211 14.43 -16.00 -13.97
N ALA A 212 13.78 -14.87 -13.65
CA ALA A 212 12.37 -14.83 -13.25
C ALA A 212 11.40 -15.17 -14.39
N GLN A 213 11.86 -15.17 -15.64
CA GLN A 213 11.10 -15.64 -16.81
C GLN A 213 11.42 -17.08 -17.20
N ASP A 214 12.51 -17.65 -16.69
CA ASP A 214 12.89 -19.02 -17.00
C ASP A 214 11.94 -20.02 -16.31
N THR A 215 11.18 -20.75 -17.11
CA THR A 215 10.24 -21.80 -16.68
C THR A 215 10.87 -23.19 -16.69
N SER A 216 12.18 -23.31 -16.92
CA SER A 216 12.91 -24.57 -16.78
C SER A 216 12.88 -25.06 -15.33
N GLU A 217 13.28 -26.31 -15.09
CA GLU A 217 13.32 -26.90 -13.75
C GLU A 217 14.25 -26.11 -12.79
N ASP A 218 15.34 -25.57 -13.33
CA ASP A 218 16.31 -24.74 -12.62
C ASP A 218 15.99 -23.23 -12.68
N GLY A 219 14.93 -22.85 -13.41
CA GLY A 219 14.49 -21.48 -13.58
C GLY A 219 13.81 -20.90 -12.33
N ALA A 220 13.63 -19.58 -12.32
CA ALA A 220 13.05 -18.86 -11.18
C ALA A 220 11.64 -18.32 -11.44
N ALA A 221 10.97 -18.75 -12.51
CA ALA A 221 9.59 -18.33 -12.76
C ALA A 221 8.66 -18.62 -11.56
N PRO A 222 7.67 -17.75 -11.28
CA PRO A 222 6.71 -18.00 -10.22
C PRO A 222 6.00 -19.35 -10.38
N ARG A 223 5.95 -20.12 -9.29
CA ARG A 223 5.34 -21.45 -9.22
C ARG A 223 4.48 -21.59 -7.96
N PHE A 224 3.68 -22.65 -7.89
CA PHE A 224 2.95 -22.97 -6.66
C PHE A 224 3.92 -23.59 -5.67
N LEU A 225 4.03 -22.98 -4.50
CA LEU A 225 4.89 -23.41 -3.42
C LEU A 225 4.09 -24.34 -2.50
N HIS A 226 4.69 -25.44 -2.07
CA HIS A 226 4.06 -26.43 -1.21
C HIS A 226 4.73 -26.45 0.16
N ARG A 227 3.99 -26.89 1.18
CA ARG A 227 4.54 -27.02 2.55
C ARG A 227 5.74 -27.97 2.64
N THR A 228 5.93 -28.83 1.64
CA THR A 228 7.02 -29.80 1.58
C THR A 228 8.32 -29.23 1.03
N ASP A 229 8.26 -28.17 0.23
CA ASP A 229 9.42 -27.59 -0.48
C ASP A 229 9.64 -26.10 -0.19
N GLU A 230 8.71 -25.45 0.52
CA GLU A 230 8.82 -24.07 0.96
C GLU A 230 9.19 -23.98 2.46
N PRO A 231 10.42 -23.57 2.80
CA PRO A 231 10.86 -23.46 4.20
C PRO A 231 10.20 -22.33 4.99
N GLU A 232 9.65 -21.31 4.33
CA GLU A 232 9.08 -20.13 4.98
C GLU A 232 7.56 -20.17 4.99
N PHE A 233 6.99 -20.28 6.21
CA PHE A 233 5.55 -20.34 6.44
C PHE A 233 4.75 -19.23 5.75
N ALA A 234 5.32 -18.03 5.61
CA ALA A 234 4.66 -16.90 4.96
C ALA A 234 4.34 -17.14 3.47
N TYR A 235 5.09 -18.03 2.81
CA TYR A 235 5.00 -18.33 1.38
C TYR A 235 4.38 -19.69 1.07
N GLU A 236 4.16 -20.53 2.09
CA GLU A 236 3.48 -21.82 1.94
C GLU A 236 2.13 -21.68 1.21
N GLU A 237 1.86 -22.57 0.25
CA GLU A 237 0.61 -22.61 -0.52
C GLU A 237 0.35 -21.34 -1.35
N ARG A 238 1.39 -20.56 -1.65
CA ARG A 238 1.31 -19.37 -2.52
C ARG A 238 1.87 -19.63 -3.90
N TYR A 239 1.38 -18.83 -4.85
CA TYR A 239 1.96 -18.73 -6.19
C TYR A 239 3.04 -17.63 -6.18
N HIS A 240 4.31 -18.02 -6.08
CA HIS A 240 5.44 -17.10 -5.88
C HIS A 240 6.76 -17.71 -6.40
N TRP A 241 7.83 -16.91 -6.43
CA TRP A 241 9.19 -17.36 -6.70
C TRP A 241 9.72 -18.37 -5.67
N PRO A 242 10.58 -19.32 -6.08
CA PRO A 242 11.22 -20.26 -5.17
C PRO A 242 12.13 -19.56 -4.14
N ALA A 243 12.27 -20.15 -2.96
CA ALA A 243 13.03 -19.58 -1.82
C ALA A 243 14.43 -19.09 -2.20
N TRP A 244 15.22 -19.91 -2.90
CA TRP A 244 16.58 -19.55 -3.30
C TRP A 244 16.64 -18.28 -4.18
N PHE A 245 15.59 -18.02 -4.98
CA PHE A 245 15.53 -16.83 -5.81
C PHE A 245 15.08 -15.61 -5.00
N ARG A 246 14.13 -15.81 -4.07
CA ARG A 246 13.74 -14.78 -3.08
C ARG A 246 14.95 -14.31 -2.28
N ASP A 247 15.82 -15.22 -1.86
CA ASP A 247 17.09 -14.90 -1.17
C ASP A 247 18.04 -14.05 -2.03
N LYS A 248 18.16 -14.35 -3.34
CA LYS A 248 18.98 -13.54 -4.26
C LYS A 248 18.45 -12.12 -4.41
N VAL A 249 17.14 -11.97 -4.57
CA VAL A 249 16.48 -10.66 -4.66
C VAL A 249 16.66 -9.89 -3.35
N LEU A 250 16.42 -10.54 -2.20
CA LEU A 250 16.61 -9.95 -0.89
C LEU A 250 18.06 -9.49 -0.67
N ALA A 251 19.06 -10.31 -1.04
CA ALA A 251 20.46 -9.96 -0.93
C ALA A 251 20.81 -8.69 -1.71
N ARG A 252 20.26 -8.51 -2.92
CA ARG A 252 20.46 -7.27 -3.70
C ARG A 252 19.79 -6.06 -3.07
N LEU A 253 18.58 -6.22 -2.54
CA LEU A 253 17.90 -5.15 -1.81
C LEU A 253 18.72 -4.72 -0.58
N LEU A 254 19.22 -5.68 0.19
CA LEU A 254 20.06 -5.40 1.37
C LEU A 254 21.36 -4.68 0.99
N GLU A 255 22.02 -5.09 -0.10
CA GLU A 255 23.23 -4.43 -0.60
C GLU A 255 22.94 -2.99 -1.03
N LEU A 256 21.88 -2.79 -1.83
CA LEU A 256 21.48 -1.46 -2.30
C LEU A 256 21.12 -0.55 -1.13
N ASN A 257 20.40 -1.06 -0.13
CA ASN A 257 20.06 -0.30 1.07
C ASN A 257 21.31 0.08 1.88
N ARG A 258 22.28 -0.84 2.03
CA ARG A 258 23.55 -0.56 2.71
C ARG A 258 24.36 0.52 1.99
N ALA A 259 24.42 0.47 0.66
CA ALA A 259 25.09 1.47 -0.15
C ALA A 259 24.47 2.86 0.04
N ARG A 260 23.14 2.97 0.00
CA ARG A 260 22.41 4.23 0.23
C ARG A 260 22.60 4.78 1.63
N ALA A 261 22.51 3.93 2.65
CA ALA A 261 22.79 4.36 4.03
C ALA A 261 24.21 4.94 4.17
N ALA A 262 25.20 4.35 3.48
CA ALA A 262 26.57 4.88 3.47
C ALA A 262 26.71 6.22 2.71
N GLU A 263 25.89 6.45 1.67
CA GLU A 263 25.81 7.73 0.95
C GLU A 263 25.14 8.81 1.80
N GLU A 264 24.04 8.49 2.48
CA GLU A 264 23.31 9.41 3.36
C GLU A 264 24.19 9.91 4.53
N VAL A 265 25.04 9.04 5.09
CA VAL A 265 26.01 9.43 6.14
C VAL A 265 27.06 10.42 5.61
N LYS A 266 27.41 10.36 4.32
CA LYS A 266 28.39 11.26 3.70
C LYS A 266 27.78 12.57 3.22
N ALA A 267 26.48 12.60 2.94
CA ALA A 267 25.77 13.80 2.54
C ALA A 267 25.74 14.82 3.71
N PRO A 268 25.94 16.12 3.46
CA PRO A 268 25.81 17.12 4.51
C PRO A 268 24.39 17.06 5.08
N GLN A 269 24.27 16.79 6.38
CA GLN A 269 22.98 16.82 7.07
C GLN A 269 22.40 18.22 6.95
N ASN A 270 21.43 18.38 6.06
CA ASN A 270 20.63 19.57 6.00
C ASN A 270 19.68 19.49 7.20
N ASP A 271 20.02 20.19 8.28
CA ASP A 271 19.35 20.16 9.61
C ASP A 271 17.83 20.43 9.57
N LYS A 272 17.30 20.75 8.39
CA LYS A 272 15.89 21.05 8.10
C LYS A 272 15.11 19.91 7.43
N MET A 273 15.76 18.88 6.87
CA MET A 273 15.09 17.74 6.23
C MET A 273 15.65 16.43 6.77
N LYS A 274 14.80 15.65 7.45
CA LYS A 274 15.16 14.30 7.90
C LYS A 274 15.37 13.40 6.67
N PRO A 275 16.31 12.43 6.70
CA PRO A 275 16.59 11.55 5.57
C PRO A 275 15.36 10.86 4.97
N SER A 276 14.39 10.48 5.82
CA SER A 276 13.12 9.89 5.39
C SER A 276 12.23 10.82 4.55
N ALA A 277 12.39 12.15 4.65
CA ALA A 277 11.67 13.12 3.82
C ALA A 277 12.21 13.22 2.39
N LEU A 278 13.50 12.90 2.17
CA LEU A 278 14.13 13.03 0.85
C LEU A 278 13.62 11.99 -0.15
N GLN A 279 13.39 10.76 0.30
CA GLN A 279 12.85 9.67 -0.53
C GLN A 279 11.35 9.87 -0.82
N LEU A 280 10.61 10.48 0.12
CA LEU A 280 9.21 10.85 -0.03
C LEU A 280 9.00 11.89 -1.14
N ASP A 281 9.80 12.97 -1.16
CA ASP A 281 9.65 14.04 -2.15
C ASP A 281 9.87 13.57 -3.59
N GLN A 282 10.66 12.51 -3.79
CA GLN A 282 10.91 11.94 -5.12
C GLN A 282 9.75 11.04 -5.62
N GLN A 283 8.93 10.47 -4.74
CA GLN A 283 7.97 9.42 -5.10
C GLN A 283 6.52 9.63 -4.63
N GLY A 284 6.28 10.61 -3.75
CA GLY A 284 4.98 11.03 -3.26
C GLY A 284 4.95 11.21 -1.74
N THR A 285 4.08 12.10 -1.27
CA THR A 285 3.91 12.32 0.17
C THR A 285 3.10 11.17 0.80
N LEU A 286 3.68 10.50 1.80
CA LEU A 286 3.00 9.49 2.62
C LEU A 286 2.40 10.13 3.86
N ILE A 287 1.15 9.77 4.20
CA ILE A 287 0.50 10.26 5.42
C ILE A 287 -0.32 9.18 6.11
#